data_AF-Q9Z4H1-F1
#
_entry.id   AF-Q9Z4H1-F1
#
_cell.length_a   1.000
_cell.length_b   1.000
_cell.length_c   1.000
_cell.angle_alpha   90.00
_cell.angle_beta   90.00
_cell.angle_gamma   90.00
#
_symmetry.space_group_name_H-M   'P 1'
#
loop_
_entity.id
_entity.type
_entity.pdbx_description
1 polymer ?
#
loop_
_entity_poly.entity_id
_entity_poly.type
_entity_poly.pdbx_seq_one_letter_code
_entity_poly.pdbx_strand_id
1 'polypeptide(L)'
;MQPSHPSQPSHADRAAPTSALAPVVPPVLAEVVRSGFVEGRHRGSLVVLGADGAVELALGEVTAPVFPRSSNKPMQAAGVLRAGLDLAGERLALAAASHSGEPFHRDLVRKMLDEYGLDPALLQCPPDLPLDAEERETIPGV
;
A
#
# COMPACT_ATOMS: atom_id res chain seq x y z
N MET A 1 -44.88 -10.95 -14.84
CA MET A 1 -44.89 -10.68 -13.39
C MET A 1 -43.43 -10.68 -12.94
N GLN A 2 -42.79 -9.51 -12.82
CA GLN A 2 -41.41 -9.43 -12.33
C GLN A 2 -41.42 -9.51 -10.79
N PRO A 3 -40.49 -10.24 -10.16
CA PRO A 3 -40.34 -10.20 -8.71
C PRO A 3 -39.78 -8.85 -8.29
N SER A 4 -40.46 -8.19 -7.36
CA SER A 4 -40.06 -6.94 -6.73
C SER A 4 -38.77 -7.12 -5.93
N HIS A 5 -37.73 -6.35 -6.29
CA HIS A 5 -36.52 -6.23 -5.47
C HIS A 5 -36.84 -5.50 -4.15
N PRO A 6 -36.30 -5.95 -3.00
CA PRO A 6 -36.40 -5.19 -1.77
C PRO A 6 -35.56 -3.90 -1.87
N SER A 7 -36.19 -2.78 -1.55
CA SER A 7 -35.55 -1.46 -1.47
C SER A 7 -34.43 -1.47 -0.45
N GLN A 8 -33.21 -1.09 -0.87
CA GLN A 8 -32.10 -0.87 0.05
C GLN A 8 -32.43 0.29 1.01
N PRO A 9 -32.03 0.21 2.28
CA PRO A 9 -32.18 1.34 3.20
C PRO A 9 -31.33 2.51 2.71
N SER A 10 -31.92 3.72 2.72
CA SER A 10 -31.22 4.93 2.33
C SER A 10 -30.06 5.20 3.30
N HIS A 11 -28.89 5.53 2.77
CA HIS A 11 -27.79 6.13 3.52
C HIS A 11 -28.15 7.58 3.86
N ALA A 12 -29.24 7.78 4.60
CA ALA A 12 -29.57 9.06 5.20
C ALA A 12 -28.63 9.29 6.40
N ASP A 13 -27.52 9.96 6.10
CA ASP A 13 -26.96 11.06 6.88
C ASP A 13 -26.84 10.84 8.41
N ARG A 14 -25.80 10.10 8.83
CA ARG A 14 -25.16 10.38 10.12
C ARG A 14 -24.05 11.40 9.89
N ALA A 15 -24.43 12.67 9.80
CA ALA A 15 -23.49 13.76 9.98
C ALA A 15 -22.75 13.55 11.31
N ALA A 16 -21.47 13.18 11.23
CA ALA A 16 -20.59 13.13 12.38
C ALA A 16 -20.48 14.56 12.95
N PRO A 17 -20.45 14.75 14.29
CA PRO A 17 -20.30 16.07 14.85
C PRO A 17 -18.96 16.65 14.43
N THR A 18 -18.98 17.71 13.59
CA THR A 18 -17.80 18.50 13.24
C THR A 18 -17.48 19.43 14.42
N SER A 19 -16.99 18.84 15.51
CA SER A 19 -16.23 19.63 16.46
C SER A 19 -14.89 19.90 15.79
N ALA A 20 -14.71 21.10 15.24
CA ALA A 20 -13.41 21.56 14.79
C ALA A 20 -12.46 21.57 15.99
N LEU A 21 -11.80 20.44 16.25
CA LEU A 21 -10.70 20.37 17.20
C LEU A 21 -9.63 21.33 16.68
N ALA A 22 -9.12 22.18 17.59
CA ALA A 22 -7.86 22.87 17.35
C ALA A 22 -6.84 21.87 16.78
N PRO A 23 -6.01 22.25 15.79
CA PRO A 23 -5.09 21.30 15.16
C PRO A 23 -4.18 20.70 16.23
N VAL A 24 -4.47 19.45 16.61
CA VAL A 24 -3.60 18.68 17.49
C VAL A 24 -2.39 18.35 16.63
N VAL A 25 -1.26 18.98 16.96
CA VAL A 25 0.02 18.68 16.31
C VAL A 25 0.29 17.19 16.55
N PRO A 26 0.41 16.36 15.50
CA PRO A 26 0.64 14.93 15.69
C PRO A 26 1.95 14.69 16.46
N PRO A 27 2.05 13.63 17.27
CA PRO A 27 3.25 13.34 18.05
C PRO A 27 4.46 13.09 17.15
N VAL A 28 5.66 13.32 17.69
CA VAL A 28 6.90 12.92 17.04
C VAL A 28 7.03 11.41 17.12
N LEU A 29 7.10 10.75 15.96
CA LEU A 29 7.24 9.30 15.83
C LEU A 29 8.68 8.88 15.53
N ALA A 30 9.45 9.74 14.88
CA ALA A 30 10.85 9.49 14.58
C ALA A 30 11.65 10.80 14.57
N GLU A 31 12.92 10.72 15.00
CA GLU A 31 13.89 11.81 14.94
C GLU A 31 15.05 11.44 14.02
N VAL A 32 15.50 12.41 13.23
CA VAL A 32 16.75 12.29 12.45
C VAL A 32 17.85 12.92 13.28
N VAL A 33 18.80 12.10 13.72
CA VAL A 33 19.91 12.53 14.59
C VAL A 33 21.22 12.45 13.82
N ARG A 34 21.96 13.57 13.72
CA ARG A 34 23.30 13.63 13.12
C ARG A 34 24.26 14.20 14.15
N SER A 35 25.35 13.48 14.42
CA SER A 35 26.38 13.91 15.37
C SER A 35 25.83 14.30 16.75
N GLY A 36 24.78 13.61 17.22
CA GLY A 36 24.13 13.88 18.50
C GLY A 36 23.11 15.03 18.50
N PHE A 37 22.84 15.65 17.34
CA PHE A 37 21.88 16.74 17.20
C PHE A 37 20.62 16.29 16.45
N VAL A 38 19.44 16.65 16.95
CA VAL A 38 18.16 16.38 16.28
C VAL A 38 17.96 17.39 15.14
N GLU A 39 18.24 16.97 13.91
CA GLU A 39 18.06 17.79 12.71
C GLU A 39 16.60 17.76 12.19
N GLY A 40 15.87 16.67 12.45
CA GLY A 40 14.53 16.46 11.90
C GLY A 40 13.60 15.70 12.83
N ARG A 41 12.30 15.98 12.72
CA ARG A 41 11.22 15.32 13.47
C ARG A 41 10.07 14.94 12.55
N HIS A 42 9.81 13.65 12.43
CA HIS A 42 8.68 13.11 11.69
C HIS A 42 7.49 12.95 12.62
N ARG A 43 6.37 13.57 12.28
CA ARG A 43 5.14 13.55 13.07
C ARG A 43 4.05 12.79 12.33
N GLY A 44 3.22 12.07 13.07
CA GLY A 44 2.10 11.35 12.46
C GLY A 44 1.34 10.50 13.45
N SER A 45 0.66 9.49 12.91
CA SER A 45 -0.07 8.48 13.68
C SER A 45 0.59 7.12 13.54
N LEU A 46 0.62 6.34 14.62
CA LEU A 46 1.23 5.02 14.67
C LEU A 46 0.35 4.09 15.49
N VAL A 47 0.08 2.90 14.96
CA VAL A 47 -0.60 1.82 15.67
C VAL A 47 0.24 0.55 15.56
N VAL A 48 0.43 -0.14 16.68
CA VAL A 48 1.03 -1.48 16.74
C VAL A 48 -0.07 -2.45 17.15
N LEU A 49 -0.24 -3.50 16.36
CA LEU A 49 -1.21 -4.55 16.61
C LEU A 49 -0.48 -5.82 17.05
N GLY A 50 -1.00 -6.47 18.08
CA GLY A 50 -0.63 -7.82 18.45
C GLY A 50 -1.08 -8.83 17.40
N ALA A 51 -0.60 -10.07 17.50
CA ALA A 51 -0.94 -11.15 16.57
C ALA A 51 -2.44 -11.51 16.54
N ASP A 52 -3.16 -11.22 17.63
CA ASP A 52 -4.61 -11.37 17.77
C ASP A 52 -5.40 -10.15 17.25
N GLY A 53 -4.69 -9.11 16.77
CA GLY A 53 -5.27 -7.85 16.30
C GLY A 53 -5.55 -6.83 17.40
N ALA A 54 -5.22 -7.12 18.67
CA ALA A 54 -5.36 -6.14 19.74
C ALA A 54 -4.40 -4.96 19.55
N VAL A 55 -4.81 -3.75 19.93
CA VAL A 55 -3.95 -2.57 19.91
C VAL A 55 -2.99 -2.62 21.09
N GLU A 56 -1.70 -2.80 20.82
CA GLU A 56 -0.64 -2.80 21.84
C GLU A 56 -0.10 -1.38 22.09
N LEU A 57 -0.05 -0.55 21.04
CA LEU A 57 0.38 0.85 21.12
C LEU A 57 -0.39 1.69 20.11
N ALA A 58 -0.85 2.88 20.52
CA ALA A 58 -1.40 3.89 19.62
C ALA A 58 -0.83 5.26 19.97
N LEU A 59 -0.29 5.96 18.97
CA LEU A 59 0.24 7.32 19.06
C LEU A 59 -0.41 8.19 17.99
N GLY A 60 -0.89 9.38 18.37
CA GLY A 60 -1.55 10.31 17.46
C GLY A 60 -2.99 9.91 17.16
N GLU A 61 -3.58 10.48 16.11
CA GLU A 61 -4.93 10.11 15.69
C GLU A 61 -4.88 8.94 14.70
N VAL A 62 -4.98 7.71 15.22
CA VAL A 62 -4.87 6.47 14.43
C VAL A 62 -6.15 6.08 13.71
N THR A 63 -7.30 6.70 14.03
CA THR A 63 -8.57 6.45 13.33
C THR A 63 -8.87 7.43 12.21
N ALA A 64 -7.98 8.42 12.02
CA ALA A 64 -8.12 9.41 10.98
C ALA A 64 -8.04 8.76 9.60
N PRO A 65 -8.93 9.09 8.65
CA PRO A 65 -8.84 8.59 7.29
C PRO A 65 -7.50 8.97 6.66
N VAL A 66 -6.83 7.99 6.06
CA VAL A 66 -5.61 8.18 5.28
C VAL A 66 -5.74 7.50 3.92
N PHE A 67 -5.06 8.05 2.92
CA PHE A 67 -4.81 7.30 1.69
C PHE A 67 -3.58 6.41 1.93
N PRO A 68 -3.72 5.07 2.03
CA PRO A 68 -2.59 4.18 2.29
C PRO A 68 -1.57 4.19 1.13
N ARG A 69 -2.01 4.63 -0.07
CA ARG A 69 -1.22 4.54 -1.29
C ARG A 69 -0.64 3.12 -1.41
N SER A 70 0.65 3.03 -1.67
CA SER A 70 1.36 1.78 -1.87
C SER A 70 1.42 0.87 -0.64
N SER A 71 1.11 1.32 0.58
CA SER A 71 1.11 0.43 1.75
C SER A 71 -0.04 -0.58 1.72
N ASN A 72 -1.01 -0.44 0.80
CA ASN A 72 -2.14 -1.35 0.67
C ASN A 72 -1.85 -2.62 -0.14
N LYS A 73 -0.66 -2.76 -0.75
CA LYS A 73 -0.31 -3.91 -1.60
C LYS A 73 -0.45 -5.27 -0.90
N PRO A 74 -0.08 -5.45 0.39
CA PRO A 74 -0.33 -6.72 1.09
C PRO A 74 -1.82 -7.09 1.12
N MET A 75 -2.72 -6.11 1.24
CA MET A 75 -4.16 -6.35 1.17
C MET A 75 -4.61 -6.77 -0.23
N GLN A 76 -4.03 -6.16 -1.27
CA GLN A 76 -4.27 -6.55 -2.66
C GLN A 76 -3.78 -7.98 -2.94
N ALA A 77 -2.57 -8.33 -2.51
CA ALA A 77 -2.01 -9.67 -2.62
C ALA A 77 -2.87 -10.72 -1.87
N ALA A 78 -3.32 -10.39 -0.66
CA ALA A 78 -4.22 -11.27 0.09
C ALA A 78 -5.58 -11.45 -0.61
N GLY A 79 -6.07 -10.45 -1.34
CA GLY A 79 -7.26 -10.56 -2.20
C GLY A 79 -7.04 -11.52 -3.37
N VAL A 80 -5.89 -11.41 -4.05
CA VAL A 80 -5.49 -12.27 -5.17
C VAL A 80 -5.36 -13.74 -4.74
N LEU A 81 -4.72 -14.00 -3.60
CA LEU A 81 -4.62 -15.35 -3.03
C LEU A 81 -6.01 -15.93 -2.72
N ARG A 82 -6.90 -15.13 -2.11
CA ARG A 82 -8.28 -15.54 -1.82
C ARG A 82 -9.12 -15.77 -3.08
N ALA A 83 -8.78 -15.11 -4.18
CA ALA A 83 -9.40 -15.34 -5.48
C ALA A 83 -8.92 -16.64 -6.17
N GLY A 84 -7.93 -17.34 -5.59
CA GLY A 84 -7.47 -18.65 -6.02
C GLY A 84 -6.16 -18.67 -6.81
N LEU A 85 -5.49 -17.53 -6.98
CA LEU A 85 -4.14 -17.53 -7.55
C LEU A 85 -3.13 -17.99 -6.49
N ASP A 86 -2.43 -19.09 -6.76
CA ASP A 86 -1.43 -19.61 -5.84
C ASP A 86 -0.08 -18.89 -6.05
N LEU A 87 0.28 -18.00 -5.11
CA LEU A 87 1.55 -17.30 -5.09
C LEU A 87 2.27 -17.58 -3.77
N ALA A 88 3.54 -17.95 -3.87
CA ALA A 88 4.41 -18.18 -2.72
C ALA A 88 5.82 -17.63 -2.99
N GLY A 89 6.61 -17.51 -1.91
CA GLY A 89 8.00 -17.05 -1.98
C GLY A 89 8.14 -15.71 -2.71
N GLU A 90 9.06 -15.66 -3.67
CA GLU A 90 9.39 -14.46 -4.45
C GLU A 90 8.18 -13.90 -5.22
N ARG A 91 7.26 -14.76 -5.69
CA ARG A 91 6.06 -14.32 -6.43
C ARG A 91 5.07 -13.60 -5.53
N LEU A 92 4.92 -14.08 -4.30
CA LEU A 92 4.09 -13.41 -3.30
C LEU A 92 4.74 -12.10 -2.85
N ALA A 93 6.06 -12.10 -2.66
CA ALA A 93 6.81 -10.88 -2.36
C ALA A 93 6.61 -9.83 -3.47
N LEU A 94 6.69 -10.25 -4.74
CA LEU A 94 6.47 -9.40 -5.92
C LEU A 94 5.07 -8.76 -5.96
N ALA A 95 4.04 -9.53 -5.58
CA ALA A 95 2.67 -9.04 -5.54
C ALA A 95 2.39 -8.13 -4.33
N ALA A 96 3.12 -8.30 -3.23
CA ALA A 96 2.82 -7.65 -1.95
C ALA A 96 3.64 -6.38 -1.66
N ALA A 97 4.63 -6.05 -2.49
CA ALA A 97 5.58 -4.97 -2.20
C ALA A 97 5.76 -3.96 -3.34
N SER A 98 6.46 -2.87 -3.02
CA SER A 98 7.02 -1.98 -4.04
C SER A 98 8.39 -2.50 -4.43
N HIS A 99 8.67 -2.48 -5.74
CA HIS A 99 9.91 -2.99 -6.29
C HIS A 99 10.65 -1.89 -7.02
N SER A 100 11.97 -1.91 -6.92
CA SER A 100 12.82 -0.92 -7.57
C SER A 100 13.04 -1.17 -9.05
N GLY A 101 12.41 -2.20 -9.62
CA GLY A 101 12.52 -2.53 -11.04
C GLY A 101 13.81 -3.25 -11.43
N GLU A 102 14.55 -3.79 -10.45
CA GLU A 102 15.77 -4.58 -10.69
C GLU A 102 15.52 -5.81 -11.61
N PRO A 103 16.57 -6.38 -12.23
CA PRO A 103 16.44 -7.38 -13.28
C PRO A 103 15.65 -8.61 -12.80
N PHE A 104 15.91 -9.08 -11.58
CA PHE A 104 15.18 -10.23 -11.02
C PHE A 104 13.69 -9.95 -10.80
N HIS A 105 13.29 -8.70 -10.50
CA HIS A 105 11.88 -8.33 -10.44
C HIS A 105 11.23 -8.45 -11.82
N ARG A 106 11.89 -7.89 -12.85
CA ARG A 106 11.38 -7.85 -14.23
C ARG A 106 11.31 -9.25 -14.83
N ASP A 107 12.32 -10.07 -14.58
CA ASP A 107 12.39 -11.45 -15.06
C ASP A 107 11.32 -12.32 -14.40
N LEU A 108 11.05 -12.11 -13.10
CA LEU A 108 9.97 -12.80 -12.41
C LEU A 108 8.58 -12.38 -12.94
N VAL A 109 8.35 -11.09 -13.19
CA VAL A 109 7.10 -10.60 -13.82
C VAL A 109 6.93 -11.24 -15.21
N ARG A 110 7.98 -11.25 -16.04
CA ARG A 110 7.91 -11.84 -17.38
C ARG A 110 7.60 -13.33 -17.33
N LYS A 111 8.30 -14.07 -16.48
CA LYS A 111 8.05 -15.50 -16.25
C LYS A 111 6.60 -15.76 -15.83
N MET A 112 6.05 -14.95 -14.91
CA MET A 112 4.65 -15.07 -14.48
C MET A 112 3.68 -14.81 -15.63
N LEU A 113 3.90 -13.77 -16.43
CA LEU A 113 3.04 -13.46 -17.58
C LEU A 113 3.07 -14.59 -18.62
N ASP A 114 4.26 -15.09 -18.96
CA ASP A 114 4.44 -16.16 -19.93
C ASP A 114 3.73 -17.45 -19.50
N GLU A 115 3.79 -17.81 -18.21
CA GLU A 115 3.12 -19.00 -17.66
C GLU A 115 1.60 -18.96 -17.81
N TYR A 116 1.01 -17.76 -17.78
CA TYR A 116 -0.44 -17.57 -17.95
C TYR A 116 -0.82 -17.12 -19.37
N GLY A 117 0.14 -17.05 -20.29
CA GLY A 117 -0.10 -16.61 -21.67
C GLY A 117 -0.60 -15.16 -21.76
N LEU A 118 -0.19 -14.30 -20.83
CA LEU A 118 -0.62 -12.91 -20.73
C LEU A 118 0.37 -11.97 -21.43
N ASP A 119 -0.16 -11.03 -22.20
CA ASP A 119 0.64 -9.96 -22.81
C ASP A 119 1.05 -8.94 -21.74
N PRO A 120 2.33 -8.52 -21.65
CA PRO A 120 2.77 -7.41 -20.79
C PRO A 120 1.95 -6.12 -20.93
N ALA A 121 1.32 -5.86 -22.08
CA ALA A 121 0.41 -4.75 -22.28
C ALA A 121 -0.78 -4.76 -21.29
N LEU A 122 -1.17 -5.92 -20.74
CA LEU A 122 -2.25 -6.06 -19.75
C LEU A 122 -1.87 -5.52 -18.37
N LEU A 123 -0.59 -5.27 -18.09
CA LEU A 123 -0.18 -4.62 -16.85
C LEU A 123 -0.79 -3.21 -16.71
N GLN A 124 -1.05 -2.55 -17.85
CA GLN A 124 -1.63 -1.19 -17.90
C GLN A 124 -0.85 -0.17 -17.04
N CYS A 125 0.43 -0.46 -16.76
CA CYS A 125 1.35 0.45 -16.11
C CYS A 125 1.91 1.41 -17.16
N PRO A 126 1.90 2.74 -16.92
CA PRO A 126 2.68 3.66 -17.73
C PRO A 126 4.15 3.20 -17.77
N PRO A 127 4.82 3.26 -18.94
CA PRO A 127 6.26 2.99 -19.00
C PRO A 127 7.01 3.93 -18.06
N ASP A 128 7.92 3.38 -17.28
CA ASP A 128 8.78 4.13 -16.34
C ASP A 128 10.14 3.45 -16.23
N LEU A 129 11.14 4.19 -15.76
CA LEU A 129 12.45 3.66 -15.45
C LEU A 129 12.46 2.93 -14.09
N PRO A 130 13.42 2.02 -13.86
CA PRO A 130 13.70 1.49 -12.52
C PRO A 130 13.88 2.61 -11.50
N LEU A 131 13.36 2.40 -10.29
CA LEU A 131 13.62 3.28 -9.15
C LEU A 131 15.03 3.06 -8.58
N ASP A 132 15.59 1.86 -8.79
CA ASP A 132 16.97 1.60 -8.45
C ASP A 132 17.89 2.45 -9.34
N ALA A 133 18.84 3.14 -8.70
CA ALA A 133 19.67 4.12 -9.38
C ALA A 133 20.65 3.45 -10.35
N GLU A 134 21.23 2.31 -9.99
CA GLU A 134 22.19 1.63 -10.87
C GLU A 134 21.46 1.10 -12.11
N GLU A 135 20.32 0.45 -11.90
CA GLU A 135 19.50 -0.11 -12.97
C GLU A 135 18.97 0.94 -13.92
N ARG A 136 18.58 2.12 -13.40
CA ARG A 136 18.12 3.22 -14.23
C ARG A 136 19.17 3.65 -15.26
N GLU A 137 20.44 3.74 -14.85
CA GLU A 137 21.53 4.16 -15.73
C GLU A 137 21.90 3.09 -16.77
N THR A 138 21.45 1.83 -16.61
CA THR A 138 21.68 0.77 -17.62
C THR A 138 20.79 0.90 -18.84
N ILE A 139 19.72 1.71 -18.79
CA ILE A 139 18.75 1.89 -19.88
C ILE A 139 19.17 3.11 -20.72
N PRO A 140 19.76 2.93 -21.92
CA PRO A 140 20.28 4.05 -22.70
C PRO A 140 19.13 4.85 -23.33
N GLY A 141 19.22 6.18 -23.29
CA GLY A 141 18.37 7.06 -24.10
C GLY A 141 17.08 7.56 -23.43
N VAL A 142 17.03 7.53 -22.10
CA VAL A 142 16.22 8.49 -21.32
C VAL A 142 17.14 9.56 -20.75
#